data_AF-A0A7C4V120-F1
#
_entry.id   AF-A0A7C4V120-F1
#
_cell.length_a   1.000
_cell.length_b   1.000
_cell.length_c   1.000
_cell.angle_alpha   90.00
_cell.angle_beta   90.00
_cell.angle_gamma   90.00
#
_symmetry.space_group_name_H-M   'P 1'
#
loop_
_entity.id
_entity.type
_entity.pdbx_description
1 polymer ?
#
loop_
_entity_poly.entity_id
_entity_poly.type
_entity_poly.pdbx_seq_one_letter_code
_entity_poly.pdbx_strand_id
1 'polypeptide(L)'
;MWNAIERPGYLGKERNNVEAYWNKLYGKDNWRISYEWANKIIHRREALQIYEDGYYEYLKKNVNDLHWLLQTASDVYDTAPSNIHSQYEYSIQETPNNHIHDIAVRRSVLRLGK
;
A
#
# COMPACT_ATOMS: atom_id res chain seq x y z
N MET A 1 -4.41 -22.51 -15.17
CA MET A 1 -3.12 -21.79 -15.18
C MET A 1 -3.42 -20.31 -15.24
N TRP A 2 -2.77 -19.46 -14.43
CA TRP A 2 -2.98 -18.02 -14.46
C TRP A 2 -2.10 -17.37 -15.53
N ASN A 3 -2.63 -16.41 -16.28
CA ASN A 3 -1.90 -15.63 -17.29
C ASN A 3 -1.91 -14.15 -16.91
N ALA A 4 -0.76 -13.48 -17.01
CA ALA A 4 -0.69 -12.03 -16.87
C ALA A 4 -1.28 -11.37 -18.12
N ILE A 5 -2.30 -10.52 -17.92
CA ILE A 5 -3.03 -9.88 -19.03
C ILE A 5 -2.59 -8.42 -19.20
N GLU A 6 -2.54 -7.67 -18.11
CA GLU A 6 -2.19 -6.26 -18.11
C GLU A 6 -1.60 -5.82 -16.76
N ARG A 7 -1.01 -4.62 -16.75
CA ARG A 7 -0.65 -3.92 -15.52
C ARG A 7 -1.71 -2.86 -15.24
N PRO A 8 -2.70 -3.13 -14.37
CA PRO A 8 -3.69 -2.14 -14.02
C PRO A 8 -2.98 -1.00 -13.29
N GLY A 9 -3.03 0.21 -13.86
CA GLY A 9 -2.48 1.39 -13.23
C GLY A 9 -3.24 1.77 -11.96
N TYR A 10 -3.26 3.06 -11.64
CA TYR A 10 -4.04 3.56 -10.51
C TYR A 10 -5.55 3.38 -10.74
N LEU A 11 -6.20 2.56 -9.90
CA LEU A 11 -7.65 2.35 -9.96
C LEU A 11 -8.45 3.39 -9.19
N GLY A 12 -7.95 3.84 -8.03
CA GLY A 12 -8.57 4.87 -7.19
C GLY A 12 -10.10 4.71 -7.01
N LYS A 13 -10.82 5.81 -7.24
CA LYS A 13 -12.28 5.91 -7.15
C LYS A 13 -13.02 5.03 -8.18
N GLU A 14 -12.37 4.69 -9.28
CA GLU A 14 -12.96 3.86 -10.36
C GLU A 14 -12.83 2.36 -10.08
N ARG A 15 -12.21 1.94 -8.97
CA ARG A 15 -11.96 0.53 -8.65
C ARG A 15 -13.22 -0.32 -8.80
N ASN A 16 -14.34 0.08 -8.21
CA ASN A 16 -15.59 -0.70 -8.27
C ASN A 16 -16.08 -0.88 -9.73
N ASN A 17 -15.93 0.14 -10.57
CA ASN A 17 -16.33 0.09 -11.98
C ASN A 17 -15.41 -0.86 -12.77
N VAL A 18 -14.11 -0.80 -12.51
CA VAL A 18 -13.11 -1.68 -13.13
C VAL A 18 -13.32 -3.13 -12.69
N GLU A 19 -13.56 -3.38 -11.41
CA GLU A 19 -13.88 -4.73 -10.90
C GLU A 19 -15.16 -5.28 -11.52
N ALA A 20 -16.22 -4.47 -11.64
CA ALA A 20 -17.45 -4.86 -12.32
C ALA A 20 -17.21 -5.20 -13.81
N TYR A 21 -16.38 -4.41 -14.48
CA TYR A 21 -15.98 -4.66 -15.87
C TYR A 21 -15.20 -5.98 -16.00
N TRP A 22 -14.19 -6.22 -15.18
CA TRP A 22 -13.42 -7.47 -15.20
C TRP A 22 -14.25 -8.69 -14.80
N ASN A 23 -15.18 -8.54 -13.85
CA ASN A 23 -16.14 -9.59 -13.53
C ASN A 23 -17.00 -9.97 -14.75
N LYS A 24 -17.41 -9.00 -15.57
CA LYS A 24 -18.14 -9.25 -16.82
C LYS A 24 -17.25 -9.87 -17.90
N LEU A 25 -16.00 -9.43 -18.00
CA LEU A 25 -15.08 -9.83 -19.07
C LEU A 25 -14.46 -11.22 -18.85
N TYR A 26 -14.02 -11.51 -17.62
CA TYR A 26 -13.28 -12.73 -17.28
C TYR A 26 -14.12 -13.71 -16.45
N GLY A 27 -15.24 -13.26 -15.87
CA GLY A 27 -16.02 -13.99 -14.89
C GLY A 27 -15.56 -13.67 -13.45
N LYS A 28 -16.52 -13.59 -12.53
CA LYS A 28 -16.22 -13.44 -11.10
C LYS A 28 -15.30 -14.58 -10.64
N ASP A 29 -14.28 -14.27 -9.85
CA ASP A 29 -13.27 -15.20 -9.31
C ASP A 29 -12.31 -15.82 -10.35
N ASN A 30 -12.45 -15.51 -11.64
CA ASN A 30 -11.54 -15.93 -12.72
C ASN A 30 -10.46 -14.88 -13.05
N TRP A 31 -10.34 -13.83 -12.24
CA TRP A 31 -9.29 -12.82 -12.34
C TRP A 31 -8.82 -12.41 -10.94
N ARG A 32 -7.61 -11.89 -10.85
CA ARG A 32 -7.06 -11.32 -9.62
C ARG A 32 -6.00 -10.28 -9.94
N ILE A 33 -5.86 -9.27 -9.07
CA ILE A 33 -4.67 -8.44 -9.04
C ILE A 33 -3.58 -9.22 -8.31
N SER A 34 -2.38 -9.25 -8.90
CA SER A 34 -1.21 -9.87 -8.31
C SER A 34 -0.01 -8.93 -8.42
N TYR A 35 1.04 -9.23 -7.66
CA TYR A 35 2.23 -8.40 -7.57
C TYR A 35 3.41 -9.19 -8.13
N GLU A 36 4.32 -8.52 -8.81
CA GLU A 36 5.52 -9.12 -9.35
C GLU A 36 6.77 -8.44 -8.77
N TRP A 37 7.73 -9.25 -8.32
CA TRP A 37 9.03 -8.79 -7.87
C TRP A 37 10.11 -9.80 -8.25
N ALA A 38 11.19 -9.32 -8.87
CA ALA A 38 12.30 -10.15 -9.32
C ALA A 38 11.86 -11.39 -10.13
N ASN A 39 10.96 -11.18 -11.11
CA ASN A 39 10.36 -12.22 -11.97
C ASN A 39 9.57 -13.30 -11.21
N LYS A 40 9.09 -13.00 -10.01
CA LYS A 40 8.22 -13.87 -9.21
C LYS A 40 6.92 -13.17 -8.90
N ILE A 41 5.81 -13.92 -9.00
CA ILE A 41 4.52 -13.49 -8.50
C ILE A 41 4.53 -13.65 -6.98
N ILE A 42 4.29 -12.56 -6.25
CA ILE A 42 4.31 -12.51 -4.79
C ILE A 42 2.94 -12.14 -4.23
N HIS A 43 2.72 -12.47 -2.96
CA HIS A 43 1.49 -12.10 -2.26
C HIS A 43 1.47 -10.61 -1.91
N ARG A 44 0.27 -10.05 -1.74
CA ARG A 44 0.08 -8.65 -1.34
C ARG A 44 0.88 -8.29 -0.09
N ARG A 45 0.95 -9.19 0.89
CA ARG A 45 1.71 -8.98 2.13
C ARG A 45 3.21 -8.79 1.86
N GLU A 46 3.79 -9.58 0.97
CA GLU A 46 5.19 -9.48 0.59
C GLU A 46 5.45 -8.18 -0.18
N ALA A 47 4.54 -7.80 -1.09
CA ALA A 47 4.63 -6.53 -1.81
C ALA A 47 4.58 -5.32 -0.87
N LEU A 48 3.70 -5.35 0.14
CA LEU A 48 3.64 -4.31 1.17
C LEU A 48 4.91 -4.28 2.02
N GLN A 49 5.46 -5.44 2.39
CA GLN A 49 6.73 -5.50 3.13
C GLN A 49 7.90 -4.88 2.34
N ILE A 50 8.01 -5.19 1.04
CA ILE A 50 9.04 -4.58 0.17
C ILE A 50 8.85 -3.06 0.08
N TYR A 51 7.58 -2.62 0.01
CA TYR A 51 7.25 -1.21 -0.02
C TYR A 51 7.64 -0.48 1.28
N GLU A 52 7.34 -1.08 2.44
CA GLU A 52 7.79 -0.63 3.76
C GLU A 52 9.32 -0.59 3.86
N ASP A 53 10.01 -1.62 3.35
CA ASP A 53 11.47 -1.70 3.38
C ASP A 53 12.13 -0.52 2.66
N GLY A 54 11.51 0.00 1.59
CA GLY A 54 11.96 1.22 0.93
C GLY A 54 11.97 2.44 1.85
N TYR A 55 10.87 2.66 2.58
CA TYR A 55 10.78 3.75 3.57
C TYR A 55 11.75 3.54 4.73
N TYR A 56 11.80 2.33 5.29
CA TYR A 56 12.70 1.98 6.39
C TYR A 56 14.16 2.24 6.03
N GLU A 57 14.63 1.71 4.89
CA GLU A 57 16.03 1.89 4.46
C GLU A 57 16.36 3.34 4.12
N TYR A 58 15.39 4.10 3.59
CA TYR A 58 15.54 5.54 3.37
C TYR A 58 15.69 6.30 4.69
N LEU A 59 14.74 6.16 5.61
CA LEU A 59 14.71 6.89 6.88
C LEU A 59 15.88 6.51 7.80
N LYS A 60 16.33 5.25 7.76
CA LYS A 60 17.53 4.77 8.44
C LYS A 60 18.79 5.52 8.01
N LYS A 61 18.90 5.83 6.71
CA LYS A 61 20.07 6.52 6.13
C LYS A 61 19.95 8.04 6.23
N ASN A 62 18.73 8.58 6.30
CA ASN A 62 18.43 10.01 6.30
C ASN A 62 17.81 10.44 7.63
N VAL A 63 18.62 10.44 8.69
CA VAL A 63 18.16 10.72 10.06
C VAL A 63 17.56 12.11 10.25
N ASN A 64 17.99 13.10 9.45
CA ASN A 64 17.42 14.44 9.50
C ASN A 64 15.97 14.46 9.01
N ASP A 65 15.67 13.70 7.95
CA ASP A 65 14.30 13.57 7.43
C ASP A 65 13.42 12.82 8.43
N LEU A 66 13.96 11.78 9.06
CA LEU A 66 13.27 11.08 10.15
C LEU A 66 12.96 12.02 11.31
N HIS A 67 13.92 12.81 11.78
CA HIS A 67 13.70 13.79 12.85
C HIS A 67 12.65 14.83 12.46
N TRP A 68 12.75 15.37 11.24
CA TRP A 68 11.77 16.32 10.73
C TRP A 68 10.38 15.71 10.67
N LEU A 69 10.24 14.47 10.18
CA LEU A 69 8.98 13.75 10.11
C LEU A 69 8.37 13.56 11.50
N LEU A 70 9.17 13.11 12.47
CA LEU A 70 8.72 12.91 13.86
C LEU A 70 8.29 14.22 14.54
N GLN A 71 8.94 15.33 14.23
CA GLN A 71 8.64 16.64 14.81
C GLN A 71 7.46 17.36 14.13
N THR A 72 7.27 17.13 12.82
CA THR A 72 6.35 17.93 11.99
C THR A 72 5.08 17.18 11.62
N ALA A 73 5.16 15.86 11.45
CA ALA A 73 4.11 15.01 10.90
C ALA A 73 3.82 13.81 11.81
N SER A 74 3.63 14.05 13.12
CA SER A 74 3.45 13.00 14.13
C SER A 74 2.24 12.09 13.84
N ASP A 75 1.15 12.66 13.33
CA ASP A 75 -0.06 11.93 12.94
C ASP A 75 -0.12 11.78 11.41
N VAL A 76 0.78 10.96 10.85
CA VAL A 76 0.82 10.69 9.40
C VAL A 76 -0.53 10.13 8.95
N TYR A 77 -1.16 10.71 7.94
CA TYR A 77 -2.33 10.18 7.23
C TYR A 77 -2.19 10.46 5.73
N ASP A 78 -3.02 9.81 4.90
CA ASP A 78 -2.95 9.95 3.44
C ASP A 78 -4.07 10.88 2.94
N THR A 79 -5.31 10.37 2.87
CA THR A 79 -6.43 11.03 2.21
C THR A 79 -7.42 11.66 3.19
N ALA A 80 -7.47 11.18 4.42
CA ALA A 80 -8.34 11.70 5.46
C ALA A 80 -7.68 11.59 6.84
N PRO A 81 -7.91 12.54 7.76
CA PRO A 81 -7.40 12.44 9.14
C PRO A 81 -7.83 11.15 9.86
N SER A 82 -8.97 10.54 9.48
CA SER A 82 -9.41 9.25 10.02
C SER A 82 -8.45 8.09 9.73
N ASN A 83 -7.56 8.21 8.72
CA ASN A 83 -6.66 7.12 8.33
C ASN A 83 -5.72 6.71 9.49
N ILE A 84 -5.50 7.61 10.46
CA ILE A 84 -4.74 7.32 11.68
C ILE A 84 -5.32 6.13 12.47
N HIS A 85 -6.63 5.90 12.39
CA HIS A 85 -7.30 4.82 13.12
C HIS A 85 -6.92 3.42 12.61
N SER A 86 -6.42 3.31 11.39
CA SER A 86 -5.87 2.05 10.88
C SER A 86 -4.60 1.62 11.61
N GLN A 87 -3.90 2.55 12.27
CA GLN A 87 -2.63 2.32 12.95
C GLN A 87 -1.63 1.59 12.03
N TYR A 88 -1.45 0.28 12.23
CA TYR A 88 -0.51 -0.57 11.49
C TYR A 88 -1.20 -1.62 10.61
N GLU A 89 -2.54 -1.56 10.48
CA GLU A 89 -3.39 -2.57 9.86
C GLU A 89 -3.84 -2.20 8.44
N TYR A 90 -3.20 -2.80 7.43
CA TYR A 90 -3.52 -2.59 6.00
C TYR A 90 -4.90 -3.10 5.54
N SER A 91 -5.62 -3.80 6.41
CA SER A 91 -6.98 -4.29 6.14
C SER A 91 -8.04 -3.22 6.40
N ILE A 92 -7.72 -2.19 7.18
CA ILE A 92 -8.61 -1.08 7.50
C ILE A 92 -8.41 -0.01 6.43
N GLN A 93 -9.37 0.14 5.52
CA GLN A 93 -9.36 1.12 4.42
C GLN A 93 -10.73 1.79 4.33
N GLU A 94 -10.90 2.96 4.96
CA GLU A 94 -12.21 3.60 5.13
C GLU A 94 -12.56 4.64 4.05
N THR A 95 -11.60 5.00 3.19
CA THR A 95 -11.86 5.90 2.05
C THR A 95 -11.85 5.10 0.74
N PRO A 96 -12.42 5.64 -0.36
CA PRO A 96 -12.41 4.95 -1.66
C PRO A 96 -11.00 4.67 -2.20
N ASN A 97 -10.01 5.45 -1.76
CA ASN A 97 -8.61 5.25 -2.11
C ASN A 97 -7.94 4.46 -0.98
N ASN A 98 -7.07 3.51 -1.36
CA ASN A 98 -6.28 2.84 -0.34
C ASN A 98 -5.24 3.81 0.24
N HIS A 99 -5.16 3.91 1.56
CA HIS A 99 -4.11 4.62 2.28
C HIS A 99 -3.08 3.59 2.77
N ILE A 100 -2.20 3.16 1.87
CA ILE A 100 -1.12 2.22 2.24
C ILE A 100 0.17 2.95 2.61
N HIS A 101 0.29 4.22 2.21
CA HIS A 101 1.50 5.02 2.33
C HIS A 101 1.72 5.47 3.77
N ASP A 102 0.67 5.99 4.41
CA ASP A 102 0.67 6.40 5.81
C ASP A 102 0.98 5.22 6.75
N ILE A 103 0.35 4.06 6.52
CA ILE A 103 0.62 2.83 7.26
C ILE A 103 2.08 2.39 7.07
N ALA A 104 2.60 2.42 5.84
CA ALA A 104 3.98 2.03 5.55
C ALA A 104 5.00 2.92 6.26
N VAL A 105 4.76 4.23 6.29
CA VAL A 105 5.61 5.17 7.04
C VAL A 105 5.55 4.89 8.54
N ARG A 106 4.34 4.74 9.13
CA ARG A 106 4.18 4.43 10.56
C ARG A 106 4.90 3.14 10.96
N ARG A 107 4.74 2.07 10.18
CA ARG A 107 5.43 0.79 10.41
C ARG A 107 6.95 0.91 10.28
N SER A 108 7.43 1.73 9.33
CA SER A 108 8.87 1.97 9.13
C SER A 108 9.50 2.70 10.30
N VAL A 109 8.82 3.72 10.83
CA VAL A 109 9.22 4.47 12.03
C VAL A 109 9.27 3.54 13.25
N LEU A 110 8.22 2.72 13.45
CA LEU A 110 8.18 1.73 14.52
C LEU A 110 9.35 0.74 14.45
N ARG A 111 9.69 0.25 13.25
CA ARG A 111 10.85 -0.64 13.03
C ARG A 111 12.20 0.02 13.34
N LEU A 112 12.28 1.35 13.33
CA LEU A 112 13.46 2.11 13.73
C LEU A 112 13.53 2.35 15.26
N GLY A 113 12.57 1.85 16.03
CA GLY A 113 12.49 2.03 17.47
C GLY A 113 12.16 3.47 17.87
N LYS A 114 11.40 4.16 17.04
CA LYS A 114 10.94 5.53 17.25
C LYS A 114 9.45 5.57 17.53
#